data_AF-A0A844MIV8-F1
#
_entry.id   AF-A0A844MIV8-F1
#
_cell.length_a   1.000
_cell.length_b   1.000
_cell.length_c   1.000
_cell.angle_alpha   90.00
_cell.angle_beta   90.00
_cell.angle_gamma   90.00
#
_symmetry.space_group_name_H-M   'P 1'
#
loop_
_entity.id
_entity.type
_entity.pdbx_description
1 polymer ?
#
loop_
_entity_poly.entity_id
_entity_poly.type
_entity_poly.pdbx_seq_one_letter_code
_entity_poly.pdbx_strand_id
1 'polypeptide(L)'
;MKFDWSTYLDIAQNLLDEVNNSLDQSSTLINTEAKIRCSISRAYYSVFCLARNYLRDVEGDVSLINWKAYNINVHQYVIEEFKKSKNKDQQFIGTCLERMRLDRNQADYDDSVDARILLPKAKKALNSAKKVVDLLNKLS
;
A
#
# COMPACT_ATOMS: atom_id res chain seq x y z
N MET A 1 9.15 20.94 5.46
CA MET A 1 9.63 19.66 4.91
C MET A 1 8.39 18.85 4.49
N LYS A 2 8.34 18.35 3.24
CA LYS A 2 7.28 17.43 2.80
C LYS A 2 7.77 16.00 3.08
N PHE A 3 6.94 15.17 3.71
CA PHE A 3 7.29 13.77 3.92
C PHE A 3 7.29 13.03 2.58
N ASP A 4 8.34 12.27 2.30
CA ASP A 4 8.44 11.43 1.11
C ASP A 4 7.79 10.06 1.37
N TRP A 5 6.60 9.87 0.82
CA TRP A 5 5.83 8.64 0.99
C TRP A 5 6.44 7.43 0.28
N SER A 6 7.36 7.63 -0.68
CA SER A 6 8.07 6.52 -1.33
C SER A 6 8.96 5.75 -0.35
N THR A 7 9.49 6.42 0.69
CA THR A 7 10.33 5.80 1.73
C THR A 7 9.63 4.69 2.53
N TYR A 8 8.28 4.68 2.57
CA TYR A 8 7.54 3.55 3.13
C TYR A 8 7.64 2.28 2.29
N LEU A 9 7.85 2.38 0.98
CA LEU A 9 8.10 1.23 0.13
C LEU A 9 9.46 0.59 0.44
N ASP A 10 10.48 1.40 0.71
CA ASP A 10 11.81 0.92 1.12
C ASP A 10 11.74 0.18 2.46
N ILE A 11 11.00 0.74 3.43
CA ILE A 11 10.75 0.07 4.72
C ILE A 11 10.02 -1.26 4.50
N ALA A 12 9.00 -1.30 3.64
CA ALA A 12 8.27 -2.52 3.35
C ALA A 12 9.18 -3.62 2.74
N GLN A 13 10.10 -3.22 1.86
CA GLN A 13 11.10 -4.09 1.26
C GLN A 13 12.06 -4.64 2.31
N ASN A 14 12.67 -3.77 3.12
CA ASN A 14 13.65 -4.16 4.15
C ASN A 14 13.06 -5.17 5.15
N LEU A 15 11.83 -4.93 5.61
CA LEU A 15 11.13 -5.85 6.51
C LEU A 15 10.95 -7.24 5.90
N LEU A 16 10.65 -7.31 4.60
CA LEU A 16 10.44 -8.58 3.91
C LEU A 16 11.78 -9.30 3.63
N ASP A 17 12.84 -8.56 3.36
CA ASP A 17 14.18 -9.12 3.18
C ASP A 17 14.71 -9.71 4.48
N GLU A 18 14.52 -9.03 5.62
CA GLU A 18 14.82 -9.58 6.94
C GLU A 18 14.04 -10.86 7.23
N VAL A 19 12.77 -10.94 6.82
CA VAL A 19 11.97 -12.17 6.94
C VAL A 19 12.57 -13.29 6.10
N ASN A 20 12.90 -13.04 4.83
CA ASN A 20 13.47 -14.07 3.96
C ASN A 20 14.84 -14.56 4.46
N ASN A 21 15.65 -13.67 5.04
CA ASN A 21 16.99 -14.01 5.56
C ASN A 21 16.98 -14.73 6.91
N SER A 22 15.85 -14.74 7.63
CA SER A 22 15.71 -15.34 8.97
C SER A 22 14.96 -16.67 8.99
N LEU A 23 14.56 -17.20 7.84
CA LEU A 23 13.81 -18.46 7.72
C LEU A 23 14.56 -19.69 8.26
N ASP A 24 15.88 -19.59 8.47
CA ASP A 24 16.72 -20.69 8.98
C ASP A 24 16.90 -20.72 10.52
N GLN A 25 16.30 -19.78 11.29
CA GLN A 25 16.48 -19.68 12.74
C GLN A 25 15.16 -19.84 13.54
N SER A 26 15.10 -20.87 14.39
CA SER A 26 13.90 -21.36 15.09
C SER A 26 13.32 -20.42 16.17
N SER A 27 14.02 -19.36 16.57
CA SER A 27 13.61 -18.43 17.63
C SER A 27 12.81 -17.20 17.16
N THR A 28 12.30 -17.18 15.92
CA THR A 28 11.93 -15.92 15.23
C THR A 28 10.47 -15.80 14.77
N LEU A 29 9.57 -16.74 15.08
CA LEU A 29 8.21 -16.76 14.50
C LEU A 29 7.36 -15.51 14.78
N ILE A 30 7.34 -15.00 16.03
CA ILE A 30 6.52 -13.84 16.42
C ILE A 30 7.01 -12.56 15.72
N ASN A 31 8.33 -12.34 15.72
CA ASN A 31 8.93 -11.18 15.03
C ASN A 31 8.72 -11.27 13.51
N THR A 32 8.73 -12.49 12.95
CA THR A 32 8.47 -12.71 11.51
C THR A 32 7.05 -12.28 11.13
N GLU A 33 6.04 -12.66 11.90
CA GLU A 33 4.66 -12.24 11.61
C GLU A 33 4.49 -10.72 11.66
N ALA A 34 5.02 -10.08 12.71
CA ALA A 34 4.95 -8.62 12.85
C ALA A 34 5.61 -7.89 11.67
N LYS A 35 6.76 -8.38 11.20
CA LYS A 35 7.44 -7.83 10.01
C LYS A 35 6.61 -8.00 8.74
N ILE A 36 6.00 -9.17 8.54
CA ILE A 36 5.12 -9.43 7.38
C ILE A 36 3.92 -8.48 7.40
N ARG A 37 3.22 -8.37 8.53
CA ARG A 37 2.06 -7.47 8.69
C ARG A 37 2.47 -6.02 8.41
N CYS A 38 3.56 -5.56 9.02
CA CYS A 38 4.07 -4.21 8.83
C CYS A 38 4.48 -3.94 7.37
N SER A 39 5.10 -4.92 6.69
CA SER A 39 5.48 -4.81 5.27
C SER A 39 4.26 -4.56 4.38
N ILE A 40 3.16 -5.30 4.56
CA ILE A 40 1.90 -5.09 3.83
C ILE A 40 1.40 -3.65 4.04
N SER A 41 1.36 -3.21 5.30
CA SER A 41 0.79 -1.91 5.67
C SER A 41 1.65 -0.75 5.16
N ARG A 42 2.98 -0.86 5.22
CA ARG A 42 3.89 0.15 4.68
C ARG A 42 3.85 0.21 3.16
N ALA A 43 3.82 -0.94 2.47
CA ALA A 43 3.64 -0.98 1.02
C ALA A 43 2.34 -0.27 0.60
N TYR A 44 1.22 -0.55 1.29
CA TYR A 44 -0.05 0.12 1.02
C TYR A 44 0.00 1.63 1.29
N TYR A 45 0.48 2.05 2.47
CA TYR A 45 0.49 3.47 2.81
C TYR A 45 1.38 4.30 1.89
N SER A 46 2.49 3.73 1.40
CA SER A 46 3.33 4.37 0.39
C SER A 46 2.48 4.76 -0.83
N VAL A 47 1.90 3.76 -1.50
CA VAL A 47 1.20 3.99 -2.77
C VAL A 47 -0.13 4.68 -2.62
N PHE A 48 -0.86 4.46 -1.51
CA PHE A 48 -2.09 5.19 -1.24
C PHE A 48 -1.81 6.69 -1.10
N CYS A 49 -0.78 7.08 -0.35
CA CYS A 49 -0.46 8.49 -0.15
C CYS A 49 0.08 9.14 -1.42
N LEU A 50 0.90 8.43 -2.21
CA LEU A 50 1.37 8.89 -3.52
C LEU A 50 0.18 9.07 -4.48
N ALA A 51 -0.69 8.07 -4.61
CA ALA A 51 -1.89 8.12 -5.45
C ALA A 51 -2.85 9.25 -5.05
N ARG A 52 -3.10 9.45 -3.76
CA ARG A 52 -3.90 10.57 -3.25
C ARG A 52 -3.26 11.92 -3.62
N ASN A 53 -1.94 12.03 -3.48
CA ASN A 53 -1.25 13.27 -3.84
C ASN A 53 -1.27 13.50 -5.36
N TYR A 54 -1.17 12.46 -6.18
CA TYR A 54 -1.33 12.57 -7.63
C TYR A 54 -2.70 13.14 -8.01
N LEU A 55 -3.80 12.58 -7.48
CA LEU A 55 -5.13 13.10 -7.76
C LEU A 55 -5.28 14.57 -7.35
N ARG A 56 -4.75 14.95 -6.18
CA ARG A 56 -4.83 16.33 -5.67
C ARG A 56 -3.93 17.30 -6.44
N ASP A 57 -2.66 16.95 -6.60
CA ASP A 57 -1.60 17.86 -7.05
C ASP A 57 -1.46 17.88 -8.58
N VAL A 58 -1.76 16.76 -9.27
CA VAL A 58 -1.61 16.60 -10.72
C VAL A 58 -2.95 16.65 -11.44
N GLU A 59 -3.96 15.92 -10.98
CA GLU A 59 -5.31 15.96 -11.58
C GLU A 59 -6.19 17.10 -11.04
N GLY A 60 -5.72 17.82 -10.00
CA GLY A 60 -6.42 18.98 -9.47
C GLY A 60 -7.70 18.66 -8.70
N ASP A 61 -7.83 17.45 -8.14
CA ASP A 61 -9.02 17.04 -7.39
C ASP A 61 -9.17 17.81 -6.08
N VAL A 62 -10.05 18.81 -6.11
CA VAL A 62 -10.34 19.71 -4.97
C VAL A 62 -10.97 19.00 -3.78
N SER A 63 -11.60 17.84 -3.97
CA SER A 63 -12.20 17.05 -2.89
C SER A 63 -11.15 16.57 -1.89
N LEU A 64 -9.89 16.46 -2.32
CA LEU A 64 -8.75 16.00 -1.52
C LEU A 64 -7.99 17.11 -0.80
N ILE A 65 -8.38 18.38 -0.92
CA ILE A 65 -7.73 19.50 -0.21
C ILE A 65 -8.11 19.48 1.28
N ASN A 66 -9.41 19.35 1.59
CA ASN A 66 -9.95 19.39 2.95
C ASN A 66 -10.78 18.15 3.31
N TRP A 67 -10.49 17.00 2.71
CA TRP A 67 -11.26 15.76 2.87
C TRP A 67 -11.51 15.35 4.34
N LYS A 68 -10.61 15.71 5.26
CA LYS A 68 -10.77 15.45 6.71
C LYS A 68 -11.97 16.19 7.32
N ALA A 69 -12.30 17.38 6.83
CA ALA A 69 -13.42 18.17 7.32
C ALA A 69 -14.79 17.59 6.88
N TYR A 70 -14.79 16.78 5.81
CA TYR A 70 -16.00 16.26 5.18
C TYR A 70 -16.34 14.81 5.55
N ASN A 71 -15.63 14.22 6.53
CA ASN A 71 -15.80 12.83 6.95
C ASN A 71 -15.75 11.82 5.77
N ILE A 72 -14.97 12.14 4.73
CA ILE A 72 -14.84 11.29 3.55
C ILE A 72 -13.97 10.08 3.89
N ASN A 73 -14.42 8.88 3.52
CA ASN A 73 -13.57 7.69 3.50
C ASN A 73 -12.54 7.84 2.37
N VAL A 74 -11.46 8.58 2.64
CA VAL A 74 -10.46 8.97 1.63
C VAL A 74 -9.82 7.77 0.95
N HIS A 75 -9.68 6.66 1.66
CA HIS A 75 -9.16 5.42 1.09
C HIS A 75 -10.09 4.88 -0.01
N GLN A 76 -11.40 4.87 0.25
CA GLN A 76 -12.38 4.40 -0.72
C GLN A 76 -12.48 5.39 -1.87
N TYR A 77 -12.54 6.68 -1.56
CA TYR A 77 -12.59 7.75 -2.55
C TYR A 77 -11.44 7.62 -3.57
N VAL A 78 -10.18 7.60 -3.11
CA VAL A 78 -9.01 7.48 -4.01
C VAL A 78 -9.09 6.22 -4.86
N ILE A 79 -9.47 5.07 -4.28
CA ILE A 79 -9.62 3.81 -5.03
C ILE A 79 -10.64 3.98 -6.17
N GLU A 80 -11.81 4.54 -5.88
CA GLU A 80 -12.88 4.68 -6.86
C GLU A 80 -12.58 5.73 -7.92
N GLU A 81 -11.90 6.83 -7.57
CA GLU A 81 -11.43 7.83 -8.55
C GLU A 81 -10.48 7.21 -9.58
N PHE A 82 -9.55 6.36 -9.16
CA PHE A 82 -8.68 5.64 -10.09
C PHE A 82 -9.45 4.58 -10.91
N LYS A 83 -10.38 3.83 -10.28
CA LYS A 83 -11.17 2.78 -10.97
C LYS A 83 -12.13 3.34 -12.02
N LYS A 84 -12.69 4.54 -11.81
CA LYS A 84 -13.61 5.18 -12.77
C LYS A 84 -12.91 5.87 -13.94
N SER A 85 -11.58 6.02 -13.88
CA SER A 85 -10.81 6.66 -14.95
C SER A 85 -10.99 5.94 -16.29
N LYS A 86 -10.89 6.69 -17.40
CA LYS A 86 -10.84 6.10 -18.74
C LYS A 86 -9.44 5.56 -19.09
N ASN A 87 -8.42 5.94 -18.32
CA ASN A 87 -7.05 5.49 -18.51
C ASN A 87 -6.86 4.10 -17.88
N LYS A 88 -6.43 3.11 -18.67
CA LYS A 88 -6.21 1.73 -18.20
C LYS A 88 -5.13 1.62 -17.12
N ASP A 89 -4.10 2.46 -17.18
CA ASP A 89 -3.04 2.49 -16.15
C ASP A 89 -3.63 2.99 -14.82
N GLN A 90 -4.51 4.00 -14.85
CA GLN A 90 -5.20 4.48 -13.65
C GLN A 90 -6.20 3.45 -13.10
N GLN A 91 -6.96 2.77 -13.95
CA GLN A 91 -7.84 1.67 -13.53
C GLN A 91 -7.07 0.54 -12.83
N PHE A 92 -5.88 0.21 -13.37
CA PHE A 92 -4.99 -0.76 -12.76
C PHE A 92 -4.51 -0.30 -11.38
N ILE A 93 -4.12 0.98 -11.23
CA ILE A 93 -3.76 1.56 -9.92
C ILE A 93 -4.91 1.37 -8.93
N GLY A 94 -6.13 1.75 -9.30
CA GLY A 94 -7.31 1.62 -8.44
C GLY A 94 -7.57 0.17 -7.99
N THR A 95 -7.46 -0.79 -8.92
CA THR A 95 -7.57 -2.23 -8.63
C THR A 95 -6.49 -2.72 -7.67
N CYS A 96 -5.24 -2.25 -7.84
CA CYS A 96 -4.14 -2.58 -6.94
C CYS A 96 -4.38 -2.00 -5.54
N LEU A 97 -4.79 -0.73 -5.44
CA LEU A 97 -5.08 -0.07 -4.16
C LEU A 97 -6.20 -0.78 -3.40
N GLU A 98 -7.26 -1.19 -4.08
CA GLU A 98 -8.37 -1.95 -3.49
C GLU A 98 -7.89 -3.26 -2.88
N ARG A 99 -7.17 -4.07 -3.66
CA ARG A 99 -6.63 -5.36 -3.19
C ARG A 99 -5.68 -5.20 -2.01
N MET A 100 -4.74 -4.24 -2.11
CA MET A 100 -3.78 -3.98 -1.05
C MET A 100 -4.46 -3.45 0.23
N ARG A 101 -5.55 -2.68 0.12
CA ARG A 101 -6.34 -2.25 1.28
C ARG A 101 -6.99 -3.44 1.99
N LEU A 102 -7.54 -4.39 1.23
CA LEU A 102 -8.12 -5.61 1.79
C LEU A 102 -7.06 -6.45 2.50
N ASP A 103 -5.91 -6.67 1.85
CA ASP A 103 -4.79 -7.41 2.43
C ASP A 103 -4.27 -6.72 3.69
N ARG A 104 -4.15 -5.38 3.69
CA ARG A 104 -3.78 -4.60 4.86
C ARG A 104 -4.80 -4.75 5.98
N ASN A 105 -6.09 -4.63 5.70
CA ASN A 105 -7.11 -4.72 6.75
C ASN A 105 -7.04 -6.07 7.47
N GLN A 106 -6.87 -7.17 6.72
CA GLN A 106 -6.64 -8.48 7.30
C GLN A 106 -5.33 -8.52 8.12
N ALA A 107 -4.25 -8.00 7.57
CA ALA A 107 -2.95 -7.99 8.26
C ALA A 107 -2.91 -7.11 9.52
N ASP A 108 -3.70 -6.03 9.58
CA ASP A 108 -3.68 -5.09 10.70
C ASP A 108 -4.70 -5.46 11.80
N TYR A 109 -5.83 -6.10 11.46
CA TYR A 109 -6.96 -6.26 12.39
C TYR A 109 -7.40 -7.69 12.65
N ASP A 110 -7.05 -8.67 11.81
CA ASP A 110 -7.41 -10.05 12.10
C ASP A 110 -6.44 -10.64 13.13
N ASP A 111 -6.94 -10.92 14.34
CA ASP A 111 -6.17 -11.48 15.47
C ASP A 111 -5.61 -12.87 15.19
N SER A 112 -6.21 -13.62 14.27
CA SER A 112 -5.88 -15.03 14.00
C SER A 112 -5.69 -15.27 12.50
N VAL A 113 -4.52 -14.91 11.99
CA VAL A 113 -4.12 -15.21 10.61
C VAL A 113 -2.73 -15.82 10.61
N ASP A 114 -2.60 -16.96 9.94
CA ASP A 114 -1.33 -17.65 9.82
C ASP A 114 -0.32 -16.83 9.00
N ALA A 115 0.89 -16.65 9.51
CA ALA A 115 1.98 -15.95 8.80
C ALA A 115 2.27 -16.55 7.41
N ARG A 116 2.04 -17.86 7.20
CA ARG A 116 2.17 -18.54 5.90
C ARG A 116 1.15 -18.05 4.87
N ILE A 117 -0.01 -17.55 5.32
CA ILE A 117 -1.03 -16.92 4.47
C ILE A 117 -0.64 -15.46 4.17
N LEU A 118 -0.08 -14.75 5.15
CA LEU A 118 0.30 -13.34 5.01
C LEU A 118 1.57 -13.15 4.17
N LEU A 119 2.53 -14.07 4.21
CA LEU A 119 3.81 -13.91 3.49
C LEU A 119 3.64 -13.76 1.96
N PRO A 120 2.83 -14.59 1.27
CA PRO A 120 2.52 -14.37 -0.15
C PRO A 120 1.81 -13.02 -0.40
N LYS A 121 0.95 -12.58 0.51
CA LYS A 121 0.27 -11.26 0.42
C LYS A 121 1.25 -10.11 0.54
N ALA A 122 2.22 -10.19 1.45
CA ALA A 122 3.30 -9.20 1.57
C ALA A 122 4.13 -9.09 0.28
N LYS A 123 4.57 -10.24 -0.27
CA LYS A 123 5.30 -10.28 -1.56
C LYS A 123 4.47 -9.65 -2.69
N LYS A 124 3.18 -9.98 -2.75
CA LYS A 124 2.26 -9.42 -3.76
C LYS A 124 2.03 -7.93 -3.58
N ALA A 125 1.78 -7.47 -2.35
CA ALA A 125 1.58 -6.07 -2.02
C ALA A 125 2.80 -5.23 -2.39
N LEU A 126 4.00 -5.71 -2.07
CA LEU A 126 5.27 -5.06 -2.43
C LEU A 126 5.45 -4.96 -3.95
N ASN A 127 5.21 -6.04 -4.70
CA ASN A 127 5.29 -6.03 -6.16
C ASN A 127 4.24 -5.13 -6.80
N SER A 128 3.01 -5.13 -6.28
CA SER A 128 1.96 -4.20 -6.72
C SER A 128 2.33 -2.76 -6.40
N ALA A 129 2.92 -2.49 -5.23
CA ALA A 129 3.33 -1.16 -4.83
C ALA A 129 4.38 -0.58 -5.79
N LYS A 130 5.43 -1.35 -6.10
CA LYS A 130 6.47 -0.96 -7.08
C LYS A 130 5.85 -0.58 -8.43
N LYS A 131 4.97 -1.44 -8.97
CA LYS A 131 4.27 -1.17 -10.23
C LYS A 131 3.41 0.10 -10.17
N VAL A 132 2.72 0.34 -9.06
CA VAL A 132 1.91 1.56 -8.90
C VAL A 132 2.80 2.81 -8.84
N VAL A 133 3.93 2.76 -8.15
CA VAL A 133 4.91 3.87 -8.16
C VAL A 133 5.40 4.16 -9.57
N ASP A 134 5.79 3.14 -10.33
CA ASP A 134 6.25 3.30 -11.71
C ASP A 134 5.17 3.95 -12.60
N LEU A 135 3.93 3.51 -12.46
CA LEU A 135 2.81 4.07 -13.22
C LEU A 135 2.50 5.52 -12.82
N LEU A 136 2.52 5.85 -11.53
CA LEU A 136 2.32 7.22 -11.07
C LEU A 136 3.42 8.16 -11.57
N ASN A 137 4.68 7.70 -11.58
CA ASN A 137 5.81 8.46 -12.12
C ASN A 137 5.69 8.66 -13.64
N LYS A 138 5.17 7.68 -14.38
CA LYS A 138 4.91 7.79 -15.82
C LYS A 138 3.77 8.77 -16.15
N LEU A 139 2.79 8.89 -15.24
CA LEU A 139 1.58 9.71 -15.42
C LEU A 139 1.75 11.16 -14.95
N SER A 140 2.83 11.47 -14.25
CA SER A 140 3.18 12.81 -13.73
C SER A 140 4.13 13.53 -14.69
#